data_AF-A0A498EN29-F1
#
_entry.id   AF-A0A498EN29-F1
#
_cell.length_a   1.000
_cell.length_b   1.000
_cell.length_c   1.000
_cell.angle_alpha   90.00
_cell.angle_beta   90.00
_cell.angle_gamma   90.00
#
_symmetry.space_group_name_H-M   'P 1'
#
loop_
_entity.id
_entity.type
_entity.pdbx_description
1 polymer ?
#
loop_
_entity_poly.entity_id
_entity_poly.type
_entity_poly.pdbx_seq_one_letter_code
_entity_poly.pdbx_strand_id
1 'polypeptide(L)'
;RRDAEKKYGFDLYQGGIPPGEQIRLIHVGSDVQACGGTHVKRTGDIGAIKVLTTEPVQDGVERVVFAAGDAAVEATQRTEDALYSAADVLDVNPADVPETAERFFTEWKERGKTIDRLKTELAEARAAAGADEIDIDGTPAVIQRLDGD
;
A
#
# COMPACT_ATOMS: atom_id res chain seq x y z
N ARG A 1 -21.07 1.63 40.41
CA ARG A 1 -20.31 0.49 39.81
C ARG A 1 -21.09 -0.82 39.87
N ARG A 2 -21.38 -1.36 41.06
CA ARG A 2 -22.05 -2.67 41.22
C ARG A 2 -23.37 -2.79 40.44
N ASP A 3 -24.19 -1.75 40.43
CA ASP A 3 -25.46 -1.76 39.68
C ASP A 3 -25.25 -1.79 38.17
N ALA A 4 -24.20 -1.12 37.67
CA ALA A 4 -23.85 -1.12 36.26
C ALA A 4 -23.35 -2.49 35.82
N GLU A 5 -22.47 -3.12 36.60
CA GLU A 5 -21.97 -4.48 36.35
C GLU A 5 -23.11 -5.49 36.35
N LYS A 6 -24.04 -5.38 37.30
CA LYS A 6 -25.23 -6.25 37.37
C LYS A 6 -26.12 -6.11 36.12
N LYS A 7 -26.21 -4.91 35.55
CA LYS A 7 -27.11 -4.61 34.42
C LYS A 7 -26.49 -4.87 33.06
N TYR A 8 -25.22 -4.55 32.87
CA TYR A 8 -24.55 -4.53 31.58
C TYR A 8 -23.37 -5.51 31.48
N GLY A 9 -23.05 -6.23 32.56
CA GLY A 9 -21.93 -7.16 32.58
C GLY A 9 -20.57 -6.47 32.59
N PHE A 10 -19.54 -7.22 32.19
CA PHE A 10 -18.14 -6.78 32.23
C PHE A 10 -17.66 -6.13 30.92
N ASP A 11 -18.47 -6.16 29.85
CA ASP A 11 -18.18 -5.48 28.59
C ASP A 11 -18.01 -3.96 28.78
N LEU A 12 -18.54 -3.42 29.88
CA LEU A 12 -18.31 -2.06 30.34
C LEU A 12 -16.83 -1.63 30.36
N TYR A 13 -15.90 -2.58 30.49
CA TYR A 13 -14.48 -2.33 30.75
C TYR A 13 -13.56 -2.58 29.55
N GLN A 14 -14.10 -2.65 28.33
CA GLN A 14 -13.29 -2.83 27.10
C GLN A 14 -12.22 -1.75 26.91
N GLY A 15 -12.46 -0.51 27.36
CA GLY A 15 -11.49 0.60 27.32
C GLY A 15 -10.65 0.76 28.59
N GLY A 16 -10.68 -0.23 29.49
CA GLY A 16 -10.03 -0.19 30.79
C GLY A 16 -10.99 0.04 31.97
N ILE A 17 -10.50 -0.22 33.18
CA ILE A 17 -11.30 -0.15 34.42
C ILE A 17 -11.12 1.24 35.07
N PRO A 18 -12.16 2.08 35.12
CA PRO A 18 -12.06 3.39 35.77
C PRO A 18 -12.01 3.24 37.30
N PRO A 19 -11.28 4.11 38.04
CA PRO A 19 -11.29 4.13 39.50
C PRO A 19 -12.61 4.68 40.06
N GLY A 20 -12.86 4.46 41.35
CA GLY A 20 -14.01 5.03 42.08
C GLY A 20 -15.31 4.22 42.04
N GLU A 21 -16.20 4.48 43.01
CA GLU A 21 -17.47 3.76 43.15
C GLU A 21 -18.53 4.21 42.13
N GLN A 22 -18.53 5.50 41.79
CA GLN A 22 -19.37 6.10 40.76
C GLN A 22 -18.60 6.14 39.44
N ILE A 23 -19.19 5.59 38.39
CA ILE A 23 -18.57 5.50 37.06
C ILE A 23 -19.50 6.16 36.03
N ARG A 24 -18.91 6.80 35.02
CA ARG A 24 -19.65 7.40 33.90
C ARG A 24 -19.86 6.36 32.82
N LEU A 25 -21.12 6.11 32.46
CA LEU A 25 -21.49 5.22 31.38
C LEU A 25 -21.85 6.01 30.13
N ILE A 26 -21.43 5.50 28.98
CA ILE A 26 -21.79 6.00 27.66
C ILE A 26 -22.55 4.91 26.94
N HIS A 27 -23.62 5.32 26.27
CA HIS A 27 -24.51 4.45 25.52
C HIS A 27 -24.46 4.84 24.05
N VAL A 28 -24.06 3.90 23.19
CA VAL A 28 -24.03 4.06 21.73
C VAL A 28 -24.84 2.93 21.10
N GLY A 29 -26.15 3.14 20.96
CA GLY A 29 -27.05 2.07 20.53
C GLY A 29 -27.11 0.95 21.56
N SER A 30 -26.76 -0.27 21.15
CA SER A 30 -26.66 -1.42 22.06
C SER A 30 -25.34 -1.47 22.84
N ASP A 31 -24.32 -0.73 22.41
CA ASP A 31 -23.03 -0.69 23.08
C ASP A 31 -23.09 0.20 24.33
N VAL A 32 -22.55 -0.31 25.43
CA VAL A 32 -22.49 0.40 26.71
C VAL A 32 -21.11 0.23 27.30
N GLN A 33 -20.42 1.35 27.53
CA GLN A 33 -19.05 1.35 28.02
C GLN A 33 -18.84 2.38 29.12
N ALA A 34 -17.97 2.07 30.08
CA ALA A 34 -17.49 3.04 31.05
C ALA A 34 -16.41 3.92 30.40
N CYS A 35 -16.77 5.15 30.02
CA CYS A 35 -15.86 6.07 29.34
C CYS A 35 -15.91 7.48 29.94
N GLY A 36 -14.74 8.02 30.26
CA GLY A 36 -14.55 9.40 30.76
C GLY A 36 -14.33 10.46 29.69
N GLY A 37 -14.26 10.06 28.40
CA GLY A 37 -13.96 10.94 27.28
C GLY A 37 -15.13 11.83 26.84
N THR A 38 -14.83 12.71 25.88
CA THR A 38 -15.83 13.54 25.20
C THR A 38 -16.60 12.72 24.18
N HIS A 39 -17.92 12.92 24.11
CA HIS A 39 -18.79 12.24 23.15
C HIS A 39 -19.73 13.24 22.48
N VAL A 40 -20.11 12.90 21.25
CA VAL A 40 -21.19 13.57 20.52
C VAL A 40 -22.55 13.27 21.16
N LYS A 41 -23.58 14.06 20.79
CA LYS A 41 -24.94 13.88 21.32
C LYS A 41 -25.68 12.72 20.65
N ARG A 42 -25.38 12.44 19.39
CA ARG A 42 -25.95 11.33 18.59
C ARG A 42 -24.93 10.84 17.58
N THR A 43 -25.02 9.57 17.19
CA THR A 43 -24.05 8.93 16.28
C THR A 43 -23.96 9.60 14.91
N GLY A 44 -25.06 10.18 14.42
CA GLY A 44 -25.07 10.92 13.16
C GLY A 44 -24.14 12.15 13.14
N ASP A 45 -23.79 12.70 14.31
CA ASP A 45 -22.86 13.83 14.38
C ASP A 45 -21.39 13.40 14.12
N ILE A 46 -21.08 12.10 14.09
CA ILE A 46 -19.75 11.57 13.74
C ILE A 46 -19.52 11.66 12.22
N GLY A 47 -20.58 11.52 11.42
CA GLY A 47 -20.49 11.48 9.96
C GLY A 47 -19.89 10.17 9.43
N ALA A 48 -19.14 10.26 8.33
CA ALA A 48 -18.51 9.11 7.69
C ALA A 48 -17.46 8.47 8.59
N ILE A 49 -17.33 7.14 8.52
CA ILE A 49 -16.24 6.39 9.14
C ILE A 49 -15.55 5.61 8.03
N LYS A 50 -14.24 5.78 7.91
CA LYS A 50 -13.42 5.13 6.89
C LYS A 50 -12.34 4.31 7.55
N VAL A 51 -12.35 3.00 7.31
CA VAL A 51 -11.20 2.13 7.61
C VAL A 51 -10.09 2.45 6.61
N LEU A 52 -8.94 2.83 7.14
CA LEU A 52 -7.73 3.19 6.38
C LEU A 52 -6.89 1.94 6.15
N THR A 53 -6.56 1.23 7.22
CA THR A 53 -5.77 -0.01 7.16
C THR A 53 -6.17 -0.95 8.28
N THR A 54 -5.90 -2.24 8.06
CA THR A 54 -5.98 -3.29 9.06
C THR A 54 -4.65 -4.03 9.06
N GLU A 55 -3.99 -4.11 10.22
CA GLU A 55 -2.70 -4.78 10.35
C GLU A 55 -2.72 -5.81 11.49
N PRO A 56 -2.19 -7.02 11.27
CA PRO A 56 -2.03 -8.00 12.35
C PRO A 56 -0.94 -7.52 13.31
N VAL A 57 -1.20 -7.58 14.61
CA VAL A 57 -0.23 -7.22 15.66
C VAL A 57 0.41 -8.47 16.27
N GLN A 58 -0.41 -9.48 16.55
CA GLN A 58 -0.02 -10.79 17.06
C GLN A 58 -1.20 -11.77 16.86
N ASP A 59 -1.01 -13.05 17.15
CA ASP A 59 -2.05 -14.07 16.98
C ASP A 59 -3.33 -13.68 17.74
N GLY A 60 -4.43 -13.55 16.99
CA GLY A 60 -5.74 -13.17 17.52
C GLY A 60 -5.91 -11.67 17.83
N VAL A 61 -4.96 -10.80 17.47
CA VAL A 61 -5.04 -9.35 17.69
C VAL A 61 -4.77 -8.58 16.40
N GLU A 62 -5.76 -7.80 15.97
CA GLU A 62 -5.67 -6.94 14.80
C GLU A 62 -5.79 -5.47 15.21
N ARG A 63 -5.00 -4.61 14.57
CA ARG A 63 -5.15 -3.16 14.67
C ARG A 63 -5.95 -2.66 13.48
N VAL A 64 -7.04 -1.97 13.78
CA VAL A 64 -7.84 -1.24 12.79
C VAL A 64 -7.52 0.24 12.90
N VAL A 65 -6.97 0.81 11.84
CA VAL A 65 -6.75 2.26 11.72
C VAL A 65 -7.91 2.84 10.95
N PHE A 66 -8.60 3.82 11.54
CA PHE A 66 -9.76 4.46 10.94
C PHE A 66 -9.75 5.97 11.14
N ALA A 67 -10.48 6.67 10.29
CA ALA A 67 -10.81 8.08 10.43
C ALA A 67 -12.33 8.27 10.48
N ALA A 68 -12.78 9.39 11.04
CA ALA A 68 -14.19 9.75 11.11
C ALA A 68 -14.41 11.22 10.74
N GLY A 69 -15.64 11.56 10.34
CA GLY A 69 -16.02 12.92 9.95
C GLY A 69 -15.21 13.44 8.77
N ASP A 70 -14.79 14.70 8.83
CA ASP A 70 -14.03 15.36 7.78
C ASP A 70 -12.72 14.63 7.48
N ALA A 71 -12.04 14.09 8.50
CA ALA A 71 -10.82 13.31 8.31
C ALA A 71 -11.04 12.03 7.48
N ALA A 72 -12.23 11.42 7.55
CA ALA A 72 -12.59 10.28 6.70
C ALA A 72 -12.82 10.71 5.24
N VAL A 73 -13.45 11.86 5.04
CA VAL A 73 -13.68 12.45 3.72
C VAL A 73 -12.35 12.83 3.09
N GLU A 74 -11.48 13.54 3.80
CA GLU A 74 -10.14 13.93 3.34
C GLU A 74 -9.27 12.71 3.01
N ALA A 75 -9.34 11.64 3.81
CA ALA A 75 -8.62 10.41 3.51
C ALA A 75 -9.14 9.72 2.23
N THR A 76 -10.44 9.83 1.97
CA THR A 76 -11.08 9.27 0.76
C THR A 76 -10.66 10.07 -0.46
N GLN A 77 -10.77 11.39 -0.40
CA GLN A 77 -10.36 12.31 -1.46
C GLN A 77 -8.87 12.16 -1.81
N ARG A 78 -7.98 12.08 -0.81
CA ARG A 78 -6.55 11.81 -1.08
C ARG A 78 -6.30 10.50 -1.83
N THR A 79 -7.09 9.47 -1.54
CA THR A 79 -6.99 8.18 -2.25
C THR A 79 -7.49 8.31 -3.69
N GLU A 80 -8.60 9.03 -3.89
CA GLU A 80 -9.15 9.31 -5.21
C GLU A 80 -8.20 10.17 -6.05
N ASP A 81 -7.64 11.25 -5.50
CA ASP A 81 -6.68 12.13 -6.17
C ASP A 81 -5.45 11.37 -6.66
N ALA A 82 -4.94 10.43 -5.85
CA ALA A 82 -3.84 9.56 -6.23
C ALA A 82 -4.20 8.63 -7.40
N LEU A 83 -5.44 8.10 -7.41
CA LEU A 83 -5.93 7.27 -8.51
C LEU A 83 -6.12 8.09 -9.80
N TYR A 84 -6.71 9.28 -9.73
CA TYR A 84 -6.86 10.18 -10.87
C TYR A 84 -5.50 10.58 -11.44
N SER A 85 -4.55 10.94 -10.58
CA SER A 85 -3.18 11.27 -11.01
C SER A 85 -2.51 10.10 -11.74
N ALA A 86 -2.71 8.87 -11.28
CA ALA A 86 -2.19 7.68 -11.97
C ALA A 86 -2.89 7.45 -13.32
N ALA A 87 -4.20 7.67 -13.38
CA ALA A 87 -4.98 7.57 -14.60
C ALA A 87 -4.51 8.57 -15.67
N ASP A 88 -4.25 9.82 -15.27
CA ASP A 88 -3.73 10.87 -16.16
C ASP A 88 -2.35 10.53 -16.72
N VAL A 89 -1.45 9.97 -15.90
CA VAL A 89 -0.11 9.53 -16.34
C VAL A 89 -0.19 8.39 -17.35
N LEU A 90 -1.15 7.49 -17.17
CA LEU A 90 -1.36 6.33 -18.04
C LEU A 90 -2.25 6.63 -19.25
N ASP A 91 -2.87 7.82 -19.31
CA ASP A 91 -3.83 8.26 -20.31
C ASP A 91 -5.03 7.31 -20.46
N VAL A 92 -5.62 6.92 -19.32
CA VAL A 92 -6.78 6.03 -19.26
C VAL A 92 -7.81 6.51 -18.24
N ASN A 93 -9.00 5.90 -18.21
CA ASN A 93 -9.94 6.20 -17.14
C ASN A 93 -9.45 5.60 -15.80
N PRO A 94 -9.80 6.19 -14.65
CA PRO A 94 -9.45 5.67 -13.32
C PRO A 94 -9.80 4.18 -13.11
N ALA A 95 -10.92 3.74 -13.68
CA ALA A 95 -11.36 2.34 -13.59
C ALA A 95 -10.43 1.38 -14.35
N ASP A 96 -9.77 1.86 -15.39
CA ASP A 96 -8.90 1.08 -16.29
C ASP A 96 -7.43 1.07 -15.82
N VAL A 97 -7.10 1.86 -14.78
CA VAL A 97 -5.74 1.97 -14.22
C VAL A 97 -5.16 0.61 -13.82
N PRO A 98 -5.86 -0.27 -13.08
CA PRO A 98 -5.28 -1.54 -12.65
C PRO A 98 -4.88 -2.44 -13.83
N GLU A 99 -5.77 -2.60 -14.82
CA GLU A 99 -5.52 -3.43 -16.01
C GLU A 99 -4.39 -2.83 -16.86
N THR A 100 -4.41 -1.51 -17.07
CA THR A 100 -3.39 -0.80 -17.85
C THR A 100 -2.02 -0.89 -17.20
N ALA A 101 -1.94 -0.74 -15.88
CA ALA A 101 -0.70 -0.88 -15.12
C ALA A 101 -0.11 -2.30 -15.23
N GLU A 102 -0.94 -3.33 -15.14
CA GLU A 102 -0.51 -4.73 -15.28
C GLU A 102 0.00 -5.03 -16.69
N ARG A 103 -0.71 -4.57 -17.72
CA ARG A 103 -0.30 -4.70 -19.12
C ARG A 103 1.05 -4.03 -19.35
N PHE A 104 1.21 -2.77 -18.98
CA PHE A 104 2.47 -2.05 -19.18
C PHE A 104 3.63 -2.66 -18.39
N PHE A 105 3.40 -3.15 -17.16
CA PHE A 105 4.44 -3.83 -16.40
C PHE A 105 4.90 -5.12 -17.07
N THR A 106 3.98 -5.86 -17.67
CA THR A 106 4.29 -7.09 -18.42
C THR A 106 5.09 -6.77 -19.68
N GLU A 107 4.62 -5.83 -20.50
CA GLU A 107 5.34 -5.39 -21.69
C GLU A 107 6.73 -4.82 -21.36
N TRP A 108 6.85 -4.08 -20.27
CA TRP A 108 8.14 -3.53 -19.82
C TRP A 108 9.15 -4.63 -19.52
N LYS A 109 8.75 -5.70 -18.82
CA LYS A 109 9.62 -6.87 -18.56
C LYS A 109 10.02 -7.59 -19.85
N GLU A 110 9.11 -7.73 -20.80
CA GLU A 110 9.38 -8.40 -22.08
C GLU A 110 10.32 -7.59 -22.96
N ARG A 111 10.13 -6.25 -23.00
CA ARG A 111 11.06 -5.33 -23.67
C ARG A 111 12.44 -5.40 -23.05
N GLY A 112 12.53 -5.46 -21.71
CA GLY A 112 13.81 -5.66 -21.01
C GLY A 112 14.55 -6.92 -21.47
N LYS A 113 13.86 -8.08 -21.45
CA LYS A 113 14.44 -9.35 -21.96
C LYS A 113 14.87 -9.26 -23.42
N THR A 114 14.08 -8.57 -24.25
CA THR A 114 14.39 -8.38 -25.67
C THR A 114 15.64 -7.53 -25.85
N ILE A 115 15.79 -6.46 -25.08
CA ILE A 115 16.98 -5.61 -25.10
C ILE A 115 18.22 -6.43 -24.72
N ASP A 116 18.14 -7.26 -23.67
CA ASP A 116 19.25 -8.10 -23.25
C ASP A 116 19.64 -9.12 -24.33
N ARG A 117 18.66 -9.78 -24.95
CA ARG A 117 18.90 -10.68 -26.08
C ARG A 117 19.57 -9.96 -27.26
N LEU A 118 19.05 -8.80 -27.65
CA LEU A 118 19.60 -8.02 -28.76
C LEU A 118 21.01 -7.51 -28.48
N LYS A 119 21.34 -7.18 -27.22
CA LYS A 119 22.71 -6.83 -26.81
C LYS A 119 23.66 -8.01 -26.98
N THR A 120 23.25 -9.22 -26.61
CA THR A 120 24.04 -10.44 -26.83
C THR A 120 24.25 -10.70 -28.32
N GLU A 121 23.17 -10.66 -29.12
CA GLU A 121 23.25 -10.86 -30.58
C GLU A 121 24.14 -9.81 -31.25
N LEU A 122 24.07 -8.55 -30.80
CA LEU A 122 24.95 -7.48 -31.30
C LEU A 122 26.42 -7.72 -30.92
N ALA A 123 26.71 -8.19 -29.71
CA ALA A 123 28.06 -8.51 -29.27
C ALA A 123 28.65 -9.67 -30.09
N GLU A 124 27.86 -10.72 -30.32
CA GLU A 124 28.24 -11.85 -31.17
C GLU A 124 28.48 -11.42 -32.62
N ALA A 125 27.58 -10.61 -33.19
CA ALA A 125 27.73 -10.08 -34.54
C ALA A 125 28.98 -9.20 -34.69
N ARG A 126 29.29 -8.36 -33.69
CA ARG A 126 30.52 -7.55 -33.67
C ARG A 126 31.77 -8.43 -33.59
N ALA A 127 31.75 -9.49 -32.78
CA ALA A 127 32.86 -10.45 -32.73
C ALA A 127 33.05 -11.21 -34.05
N ALA A 128 31.94 -11.56 -34.73
CA ALA A 128 31.97 -12.28 -36.00
C ALA A 128 32.31 -11.39 -37.21
N ALA A 129 32.11 -10.07 -37.13
CA ALA A 129 32.38 -9.13 -38.22
C ALA A 129 33.87 -8.98 -38.58
N GLY A 130 34.75 -9.70 -37.88
CA GLY A 130 36.17 -9.80 -38.20
C GLY A 130 36.93 -8.61 -37.66
N ALA A 131 37.91 -8.90 -36.82
CA ALA A 131 39.00 -8.01 -36.53
C ALA A 131 40.29 -8.75 -36.90
N ASP A 132 41.28 -8.03 -37.41
CA ASP A 132 42.52 -8.62 -37.88
C ASP A 132 43.16 -9.45 -36.75
N GLU A 133 43.24 -10.76 -36.96
CA GLU A 133 43.86 -11.70 -36.04
C GLU A 133 45.38 -11.58 -36.17
N ILE A 134 46.05 -11.28 -35.05
CA ILE A 134 47.50 -11.14 -34.96
C ILE A 134 48.07 -12.25 -34.08
N ASP A 135 49.18 -12.86 -34.49
CA ASP A 135 49.90 -13.83 -33.68
C ASP A 135 50.87 -13.11 -32.74
N ILE A 136 50.80 -13.41 -31.44
CA ILE A 136 51.75 -12.95 -30.43
C ILE A 136 52.33 -14.20 -29.75
N ASP A 137 53.58 -14.52 -30.07
CA ASP A 137 54.32 -15.67 -29.52
C ASP A 137 53.57 -17.02 -29.66
N GLY A 138 52.91 -17.25 -30.80
CA GLY A 138 52.12 -18.46 -31.07
C GLY A 138 50.71 -18.45 -30.50
N THR A 139 50.27 -17.31 -29.95
CA THR A 139 48.90 -17.11 -29.44
C THR A 139 48.13 -16.17 -30.36
N PRO A 140 47.00 -16.59 -30.95
CA PRO A 140 46.14 -15.70 -31.72
C PRO A 140 45.50 -14.65 -30.80
N ALA A 141 45.58 -13.40 -31.21
CA ALA A 141 45.04 -12.25 -30.50
C ALA A 141 44.27 -11.34 -31.46
N VAL A 142 43.26 -10.66 -30.91
CA VAL A 142 42.47 -9.65 -31.64
C VAL A 142 42.55 -8.34 -30.88
N ILE A 143 42.97 -7.27 -31.54
CA ILE A 143 43.01 -5.91 -30.97
C ILE A 143 42.09 -5.03 -31.77
N GLN A 144 40.97 -4.62 -31.17
CA GLN A 144 40.02 -3.71 -31.79
C GLN A 144 39.64 -2.60 -30.81
N ARG A 145 39.64 -1.36 -31.29
CA ARG A 145 39.08 -0.24 -30.52
C ARG A 145 37.58 -0.25 -30.70
N LEU A 146 36.85 -0.56 -29.64
CA LEU A 146 35.40 -0.50 -29.61
C LEU A 146 34.96 0.78 -28.92
N ASP A 147 34.09 1.54 -29.58
CA ASP A 147 33.33 2.60 -28.91
C ASP A 147 32.07 1.93 -28.32
N GLY A 148 32.00 1.87 -27.00
CA GLY A 148 30.86 1.31 -26.25
C GLY A 148 30.27 2.36 -25.31
N ASP A 149 28.96 2.25 -25.08
CA ASP A 149 28.22 3.02 -24.07
C ASP A 149 28.16 2.24 -22.74
#